data_AF-A0A4Y2UW41-F1
#
_entry.id   AF-A0A4Y2UW41-F1
#
_cell.length_a   1.000
_cell.length_b   1.000
_cell.length_c   1.000
_cell.angle_alpha   90.00
_cell.angle_beta   90.00
_cell.angle_gamma   90.00
#
_symmetry.space_group_name_H-M   'P 1'
#
loop_
_entity.id
_entity.type
_entity.pdbx_description
1 polymer ?
#
loop_
_entity_poly.entity_id
_entity_poly.type
_entity_poly.pdbx_seq_one_letter_code
_entity_poly.pdbx_strand_id
1 'polypeptide(L)'
;MSRLNEKFQESGMLNIEKYSTKIFKKAACQKHFKDGEVLRNSTFYNEKTGHTISAPMKRPKVKENAVPSIFPGCPSCMSSSSAIREIPSEKRQRLEQV
;
A
#
# COMPACT_ATOMS: atom_id res chain seq x y z
N MET A 1 -18.81 -7.99 -24.77
CA MET A 1 -18.52 -6.82 -23.92
C MET A 1 -17.24 -7.04 -23.08
N SER A 2 -16.06 -7.15 -23.70
CA SER A 2 -14.86 -7.65 -22.99
C SER A 2 -13.54 -6.89 -23.25
N ARG A 3 -13.44 -6.04 -24.27
CA ARG A 3 -12.17 -5.31 -24.57
C ARG A 3 -11.92 -4.05 -23.75
N LEU A 4 -12.94 -3.44 -23.17
CA LEU A 4 -12.78 -2.19 -22.39
C LEU A 4 -12.16 -2.45 -21.03
N ASN A 5 -12.55 -3.53 -20.34
CA ASN A 5 -12.01 -3.89 -19.03
C ASN A 5 -10.53 -4.33 -19.12
N GLU A 6 -10.16 -5.01 -20.20
CA GLU A 6 -8.78 -5.45 -20.47
C GLU A 6 -7.86 -4.24 -20.69
N LYS A 7 -8.28 -3.26 -21.49
CA LYS A 7 -7.53 -2.00 -21.68
C LYS A 7 -7.41 -1.18 -20.40
N PHE A 8 -8.45 -1.14 -19.57
CA PHE A 8 -8.38 -0.49 -18.26
C PHE A 8 -7.38 -1.20 -17.33
N GLN A 9 -7.36 -2.53 -17.34
CA GLN A 9 -6.43 -3.34 -16.54
C GLN A 9 -4.99 -3.20 -17.03
N GLU A 10 -4.74 -3.29 -18.35
CA GLU A 10 -3.43 -3.03 -18.96
C GLU A 10 -2.95 -1.61 -18.71
N SER A 11 -3.81 -0.60 -18.87
CA SER A 11 -3.46 0.80 -18.58
C SER A 11 -3.17 1.03 -17.10
N GLY A 12 -3.88 0.35 -16.20
CA GLY A 12 -3.62 0.34 -14.77
C GLY A 12 -2.27 -0.29 -14.43
N MET A 13 -1.97 -1.46 -15.01
CA MET A 13 -0.70 -2.17 -14.81
C MET A 13 0.50 -1.39 -15.36
N LEU A 14 0.38 -0.83 -16.57
CA LEU A 14 1.40 0.03 -17.16
C LEU A 14 1.61 1.30 -16.33
N ASN A 15 0.56 1.85 -15.73
CA ASN A 15 0.68 2.99 -14.83
C ASN A 15 1.36 2.60 -13.50
N ILE A 16 1.07 1.44 -12.93
CA ILE A 16 1.76 0.94 -11.73
C ILE A 16 3.25 0.72 -12.02
N GLU A 17 3.60 0.09 -13.13
CA GLU A 17 4.99 -0.18 -13.50
C GLU A 17 5.77 1.11 -13.78
N LYS A 18 5.18 2.03 -14.55
CA LYS A 18 5.75 3.37 -14.80
C LYS A 18 5.85 4.19 -13.52
N TYR A 19 4.87 4.10 -12.62
CA TYR A 19 4.88 4.85 -11.36
C TYR A 19 5.87 4.26 -10.37
N SER A 20 5.93 2.94 -10.24
CA SER A 20 6.90 2.22 -9.42
C SER A 20 8.33 2.53 -9.85
N THR A 21 8.64 2.44 -11.15
CA THR A 21 9.95 2.82 -11.69
C THR A 21 10.25 4.31 -11.52
N LYS A 22 9.23 5.18 -11.57
CA LYS A 22 9.37 6.63 -11.30
C LYS A 22 9.62 6.94 -9.82
N ILE A 23 8.96 6.23 -8.89
CA ILE A 23 9.23 6.27 -7.44
C ILE A 23 10.66 5.75 -7.18
N PHE A 24 11.07 4.66 -7.83
CA PHE A 24 12.38 4.08 -7.59
C PHE A 24 13.51 5.00 -8.06
N LYS A 25 13.30 5.73 -9.17
CA LYS A 25 14.24 6.73 -9.70
C LYS A 25 14.19 8.07 -8.95
N LYS A 26 13.07 8.44 -8.34
CA LYS A 26 12.91 9.62 -7.48
C LYS A 26 12.55 9.15 -6.08
N ALA A 27 13.57 8.91 -5.24
CA ALA A 27 13.47 8.52 -3.83
C ALA A 27 12.05 8.67 -3.26
N ALA A 28 11.38 7.54 -3.05
CA ALA A 28 9.99 7.48 -2.60
C ALA A 28 9.78 8.40 -1.40
N CYS A 29 8.91 9.42 -1.54
CA CYS A 29 8.56 10.24 -0.40
C CYS A 29 7.67 9.45 0.58
N GLN A 30 7.64 9.84 1.87
CA GLN A 30 6.89 9.15 2.93
C GLN A 30 5.39 8.96 2.65
N LYS A 31 4.81 9.70 1.69
CA LYS A 31 3.39 9.61 1.30
C LYS A 31 3.04 8.32 0.54
N HIS A 32 4.04 7.57 0.07
CA HIS A 32 3.81 6.29 -0.63
C HIS A 32 3.68 5.09 0.31
N PHE A 33 3.95 5.30 1.60
CA PHE A 33 3.93 4.29 2.64
C PHE A 33 2.77 4.54 3.59
N LYS A 34 2.28 3.49 4.24
CA LYS A 34 1.27 3.65 5.29
C LYS A 34 1.90 4.32 6.50
N ASP A 35 1.09 5.02 7.31
CA ASP A 35 1.60 5.72 8.50
C ASP A 35 2.34 4.78 9.48
N GLY A 36 1.94 3.50 9.57
CA GLY A 36 2.62 2.49 10.39
C GLY A 36 3.97 2.01 9.85
N GLU A 37 4.32 2.36 8.61
CA GLU A 37 5.57 1.99 7.93
C GLU A 37 6.61 3.12 7.97
N VAL A 38 6.23 4.30 8.46
CA VAL A 38 7.08 5.49 8.56
C VAL A 38 7.38 5.79 10.03
N LEU A 39 8.65 5.67 10.42
CA LEU A 39 9.13 6.12 11.73
C LEU A 39 9.26 7.65 11.74
N ARG A 40 8.36 8.29 12.51
CA ARG A 40 8.37 9.73 12.77
C ARG A 40 9.07 10.10 14.07
N ASN A 41 9.14 9.16 15.01
CA ASN A 41 9.73 9.40 16.32
C ASN A 41 10.93 8.49 16.55
N SER A 42 11.95 9.02 17.22
CA SER A 42 13.06 8.25 17.75
C SER A 42 12.83 8.05 19.25
N THR A 43 13.01 6.81 19.70
CA THR A 43 12.92 6.44 21.11
C THR A 43 14.31 6.23 21.67
N PHE A 44 14.59 6.83 22.81
CA PHE A 44 15.81 6.62 23.57
C PHE A 44 15.45 6.11 24.96
N TYR A 45 16.07 5.00 25.37
CA TYR A 45 15.91 4.47 26.71
C TYR A 45 16.95 5.09 27.63
N ASN A 46 16.50 5.75 28.70
CA ASN A 46 17.39 6.30 29.71
C ASN A 46 17.47 5.33 30.90
N GLU A 47 18.58 4.60 30.97
CA GLU A 47 18.84 3.59 32.01
C GLU A 47 18.84 4.17 33.43
N LYS A 48 19.25 5.44 33.61
CA LYS A 48 19.30 6.08 34.93
C LYS A 48 17.92 6.39 35.49
N THR A 49 16.98 6.76 34.63
CA THR A 49 15.61 7.13 35.02
C THR A 49 14.60 5.99 34.81
N GLY A 50 14.99 4.91 34.12
CA GLY A 50 14.09 3.80 33.77
C GLY A 50 12.98 4.18 32.79
N HIS A 51 13.07 5.33 32.14
CA HIS A 51 12.04 5.87 31.27
C HIS A 51 12.51 5.92 29.82
N THR A 52 11.60 5.59 28.90
CA THR A 52 11.78 5.78 27.47
C THR A 52 11.30 7.16 27.07
N ILE A 53 12.19 7.96 26.48
CA ILE A 53 11.85 9.27 25.94
C ILE A 53 11.64 9.12 24.43
N SER A 54 10.56 9.72 23.92
CA SER A 54 10.27 9.76 22.48
C SER A 54 10.36 11.19 21.98
N ALA A 55 11.09 11.41 20.88
CA ALA A 55 11.21 12.71 20.24
C ALA A 55 10.88 12.64 18.75
N PRO A 56 10.18 13.65 18.19
CA PRO A 56 9.89 13.72 16.76
C PRO A 56 11.18 13.95 15.95
N MET A 57 11.31 13.27 14.82
CA MET A 57 12.46 13.34 13.93
C MET A 57 12.26 14.43 12.86
N LYS A 58 13.30 15.24 12.61
CA LYS A 58 13.30 16.24 11.52
C LYS A 58 13.13 15.61 10.13
N ARG A 59 13.64 14.38 9.95
CA ARG A 59 13.50 13.59 8.72
C ARG A 59 12.97 12.21 9.09
N PRO A 60 11.68 11.93 8.83
CA PRO A 60 11.11 10.60 9.04
C PRO A 60 11.84 9.55 8.20
N LYS A 61 11.95 8.34 8.75
CA LYS A 61 12.57 7.20 8.07
C LYS A 61 11.53 6.15 7.77
N VAL A 62 11.65 5.51 6.61
CA VAL A 62 10.83 4.36 6.24
C VAL A 62 11.44 3.11 6.86
N LYS A 63 10.62 2.16 7.34
CA LYS A 63 11.12 0.86 7.83
C LYS A 63 11.85 0.13 6.71
N GLU A 64 12.90 -0.63 7.04
CA GLU A 64 13.78 -1.28 6.07
C GLU A 64 13.04 -2.19 5.06
N ASN A 65 11.97 -2.86 5.52
CA ASN A 65 11.16 -3.77 4.70
C ASN A 65 9.84 -3.16 4.23
N ALA A 66 9.62 -1.86 4.38
CA ALA A 66 8.39 -1.23 3.93
C ALA A 66 8.39 -1.08 2.41
N VAL A 67 7.30 -1.50 1.80
CA VAL A 67 7.08 -1.42 0.35
C VAL A 67 6.05 -0.32 0.10
N PRO A 68 6.28 0.59 -0.86
CA PRO A 68 5.29 1.60 -1.19
C PRO A 68 4.00 0.90 -1.65
N SER A 69 2.89 1.25 -1.01
CA SER A 69 1.57 0.67 -1.29
C SER A 69 0.56 1.72 -1.77
N ILE A 70 0.90 3.01 -1.67
CA ILE A 70 0.04 4.12 -2.08
C ILE A 70 0.52 4.67 -3.43
N PHE A 71 -0.24 4.33 -4.47
CA PHE A 71 0.01 4.71 -5.85
C PHE A 71 -1.12 5.64 -6.33
N PRO A 72 -0.95 6.98 -6.25
CA PRO A 72 -1.97 7.90 -6.73
C PRO A 72 -2.21 7.72 -8.23
N GLY A 73 -3.48 7.69 -8.64
CA GLY A 73 -3.89 7.40 -10.01
C GLY A 73 -4.22 5.92 -10.27
N CYS A 74 -4.03 5.04 -9.28
CA CYS A 74 -4.62 3.71 -9.31
C CYS A 74 -6.07 3.76 -8.79
N PRO A 75 -7.03 3.10 -9.46
CA PRO A 75 -8.38 2.93 -8.93
C PRO A 75 -8.36 2.25 -7.56
N SER A 76 -9.23 2.66 -6.64
CA SER A 76 -9.32 2.08 -5.28
C SER A 76 -9.52 0.56 -5.27
N CYS A 77 -10.14 0.01 -6.33
CA CYS A 77 -10.30 -1.43 -6.52
C CYS A 77 -8.99 -2.20 -6.73
N MET A 78 -7.86 -1.50 -6.92
CA MET A 78 -6.52 -2.08 -7.07
C MET A 78 -5.58 -1.77 -5.90
N SER A 79 -5.89 -0.79 -5.04
CA SER A 79 -5.02 -0.36 -3.93
C SER A 79 -5.28 -1.11 -2.60
N SER A 80 -6.32 -1.93 -2.56
CA SER A 80 -6.62 -2.85 -1.48
C SER A 80 -7.18 -4.12 -2.08
N SER A 81 -6.46 -5.25 -1.97
CA SER A 81 -6.97 -6.57 -2.35
C SER A 81 -8.01 -7.05 -1.33
N SER A 82 -9.10 -6.32 -1.23
CA SER A 82 -10.35 -6.77 -0.63
C SER A 82 -11.48 -6.53 -1.63
N ALA A 83 -11.20 -6.74 -2.92
CA ALA A 83 -12.26 -7.18 -3.81
C ALA A 83 -12.69 -8.56 -3.30
N ILE A 84 -13.65 -8.59 -2.37
CA ILE A 84 -14.46 -9.75 -2.02
C ILE A 84 -15.29 -10.06 -3.27
N ARG A 85 -14.62 -10.51 -4.33
CA ARG A 85 -15.29 -11.16 -5.43
C ARG A 85 -15.60 -12.53 -4.87
N GLU A 86 -16.88 -12.74 -4.57
CA GLU A 86 -17.41 -14.07 -4.27
C GLU A 86 -16.84 -15.03 -5.32
N ILE A 87 -16.12 -16.05 -4.84
CA ILE A 87 -15.48 -17.01 -5.75
C ILE A 87 -16.59 -17.69 -6.54
N PRO A 88 -16.40 -18.02 -7.84
CA PRO A 88 -17.47 -18.57 -8.67
C PRO A 88 -18.15 -19.80 -8.08
N SER A 89 -17.45 -20.56 -7.23
CA SER A 89 -17.96 -21.70 -6.46
C SER A 89 -19.04 -21.30 -5.43
N GLU A 90 -18.80 -20.24 -4.65
CA GLU A 90 -19.74 -19.74 -3.64
C GLU A 90 -21.02 -19.21 -4.30
N LYS A 91 -20.86 -18.49 -5.42
CA LYS A 91 -22.00 -18.01 -6.24
C LYS A 91 -22.85 -19.17 -6.78
N ARG A 92 -22.24 -20.30 -7.14
CA ARG A 92 -22.95 -21.50 -7.65
C ARG A 92 -23.73 -22.19 -6.53
N GLN A 93 -23.13 -22.38 -5.36
CA GLN A 93 -23.81 -22.98 -4.21
C GLN A 93 -25.06 -22.21 -3.79
N ARG A 94 -25.06 -20.88 -3.89
CA ARG A 94 -26.24 -20.06 -3.58
C ARG A 94 -27.39 -20.23 -4.59
N LEU A 95 -27.08 -20.51 -5.85
CA LEU A 95 -28.07 -20.70 -6.92
C LEU A 95 -28.70 -22.10 -6.90
N GLU A 96 -28.02 -23.09 -6.33
CA GLU A 96 -28.50 -24.48 -6.21
C GLU A 96 -29.39 -24.70 -4.97
N GLN A 97 -29.52 -23.71 -4.08
CA GLN A 97 -30.39 -23.74 -2.90
C GLN A 97 -31.74 -23.01 -3.09
N VAL A 98 -32.11 -22.67 -4.33
CA VAL A 98 -33.41 -22.07 -4.68
C VAL A 98 -34.23 -23.04 -5.52
#